data_AF-A0A2W7BRE2-F1
#
_entry.id   AF-A0A2W7BRE2-F1
#
_cell.length_a   1.000
_cell.length_b   1.000
_cell.length_c   1.000
_cell.angle_alpha   90.00
_cell.angle_beta   90.00
_cell.angle_gamma   90.00
#
_symmetry.space_group_name_H-M   'P 1'
#
loop_
_entity.id
_entity.type
_entity.pdbx_description
1 polymer ?
#
loop_
_entity_poly.entity_id
_entity_poly.type
_entity_poly.pdbx_seq_one_letter_code
_entity_poly.pdbx_strand_id
1 'polypeptide(L)'
;MTDPLDILIGHLQGLAEQIDIALSAARALRGQDDSPSTLVKSDHDMPETLAPKEAAHLAKRSESTIIRWCDTYEIGKQVGGRYFISKQKLMDHLDRLGR
;
A
#
# COMPACT_ATOMS: atom_id res chain seq x y z
N MET A 1 7.58 -30.63 48.31
CA MET A 1 8.32 -30.82 47.05
C MET A 1 7.36 -30.37 45.96
N THR A 2 7.64 -29.26 45.28
CA THR A 2 6.83 -28.78 44.16
C THR A 2 7.17 -29.60 42.93
N ASP A 3 6.17 -30.27 42.36
CA ASP A 3 6.36 -31.12 41.21
C ASP A 3 6.83 -30.28 40.00
N PRO A 4 7.84 -30.73 39.25
CA PRO A 4 8.35 -30.00 38.09
C PRO A 4 7.28 -29.81 37.01
N LEU A 5 6.23 -30.63 37.02
CA LEU A 5 5.06 -30.49 36.17
C LEU A 5 4.18 -29.30 36.60
N ASP A 6 4.01 -29.03 37.89
CA ASP A 6 3.28 -27.85 38.38
C ASP A 6 4.00 -26.54 38.00
N ILE A 7 5.33 -26.55 38.01
CA ILE A 7 6.14 -25.40 37.57
C ILE A 7 5.95 -25.17 36.06
N LEU A 8 5.96 -26.23 35.26
CA LEU A 8 5.76 -26.14 33.82
C LEU A 8 4.32 -25.70 33.48
N ILE A 9 3.32 -26.20 34.22
CA ILE A 9 1.92 -25.80 34.08
C ILE A 9 1.76 -24.32 34.42
N GLY A 10 2.38 -23.82 35.49
CA GLY A 10 2.39 -22.41 35.84
C GLY A 10 3.03 -21.53 34.77
N HIS A 11 4.14 -21.95 34.17
CA HIS A 11 4.76 -21.22 33.06
C HIS A 11 3.90 -21.23 31.78
N LEU A 12 3.23 -22.34 31.47
CA LEU A 12 2.31 -22.43 30.33
C LEU A 12 1.07 -21.55 30.53
N GLN A 13 0.55 -21.46 31.75
CA GLN A 13 -0.56 -20.56 32.09
C GLN A 13 -0.16 -19.09 31.91
N GLY A 14 1.01 -18.70 32.42
CA GLY A 14 1.51 -17.32 32.23
C GLY A 14 1.75 -16.96 30.75
N LEU A 15 2.21 -17.92 29.95
CA LEU A 15 2.34 -17.73 28.50
C LEU A 15 0.98 -17.61 27.80
N ALA A 16 -0.04 -18.35 28.22
CA ALA A 16 -1.39 -18.25 27.66
C ALA A 16 -2.01 -16.87 27.91
N GLU A 17 -1.84 -16.30 29.11
CA GLU A 17 -2.29 -14.94 29.44
C GLU A 17 -1.58 -13.89 28.57
N GLN A 18 -0.27 -14.05 28.35
CA GLN A 18 0.50 -13.15 27.49
C GLN A 18 0.05 -13.21 26.03
N ILE A 19 -0.30 -14.40 25.52
CA ILE A 19 -0.84 -14.57 24.17
C ILE A 19 -2.22 -13.92 24.04
N ASP A 20 -3.08 -14.04 25.04
CA ASP A 20 -4.41 -13.43 25.02
C ASP A 20 -4.35 -11.88 25.04
N ILE A 21 -3.44 -11.32 25.82
CA ILE A 21 -3.17 -9.86 25.83
C ILE A 21 -2.63 -9.41 24.46
N ALA A 22 -1.68 -10.15 23.89
CA ALA A 22 -1.12 -9.82 22.57
C ALA A 22 -2.17 -9.97 21.46
N LEU A 23 -3.04 -10.97 21.53
CA LEU A 23 -4.14 -11.18 20.58
C LEU A 23 -5.22 -10.11 20.74
N SER A 24 -5.55 -9.72 21.96
CA SER A 24 -6.47 -8.62 22.25
C SER A 24 -5.92 -7.27 21.79
N ALA A 25 -4.62 -7.01 21.96
CA ALA A 25 -3.95 -5.85 21.40
C ALA A 25 -3.94 -5.87 19.86
N ALA A 26 -3.69 -7.03 19.24
CA ALA A 26 -3.77 -7.20 17.78
C ALA A 26 -5.20 -7.02 17.26
N ARG A 27 -6.22 -7.47 18.00
CA ARG A 27 -7.64 -7.22 17.69
C ARG A 27 -8.03 -5.77 17.89
N ALA A 28 -7.48 -5.07 18.88
CA ALA A 28 -7.69 -3.63 19.04
C ALA A 28 -7.07 -2.85 17.88
N LEU A 29 -5.90 -3.26 17.40
CA LEU A 29 -5.27 -2.71 16.19
C LEU A 29 -6.09 -3.03 14.92
N ARG A 30 -6.69 -4.22 14.84
CA ARG A 30 -7.50 -4.65 13.69
C ARG A 30 -8.95 -4.12 13.71
N GLY A 31 -9.51 -3.87 14.89
CA GLY A 31 -10.85 -3.33 15.10
C GLY A 31 -10.95 -1.83 14.78
N GLN A 32 -9.82 -1.17 14.50
CA GLN A 32 -9.78 0.19 13.98
C GLN A 32 -10.01 0.25 12.45
N ASP A 33 -10.06 -0.90 11.76
CA ASP A 33 -10.35 -1.02 10.33
C ASP A 33 -11.82 -1.37 10.02
N ASP A 34 -12.68 -1.58 11.04
CA ASP A 34 -14.07 -2.06 10.85
C ASP A 34 -15.12 -1.06 11.36
N SER A 35 -14.98 0.22 10.97
CA SER A 35 -16.12 1.13 10.92
C SER A 35 -16.61 1.26 9.48
N PRO A 36 -17.81 0.75 9.15
CA PRO A 36 -18.42 1.00 7.86
C PRO A 36 -19.04 2.42 7.87
N SER A 37 -18.55 3.27 6.98
CA SER A 37 -19.13 4.58 6.59
C SER A 37 -18.75 5.80 7.44
N THR A 38 -17.51 6.26 7.29
CA THR A 38 -17.28 7.64 6.80
C THR A 38 -16.16 7.63 5.76
N LEU A 39 -16.59 7.67 4.49
CA LEU A 39 -15.79 8.02 3.33
C LEU A 39 -15.18 9.42 3.51
N VAL A 40 -14.04 9.50 4.17
CA VAL A 40 -13.06 10.56 3.90
C VAL A 40 -11.71 9.86 3.76
N LYS A 41 -11.44 9.42 2.53
CA LYS A 41 -10.09 9.30 2.02
C LYS A 41 -9.45 10.69 2.16
N SER A 42 -8.67 10.89 3.21
CA SER A 42 -7.59 11.86 3.16
C SER A 42 -6.34 11.04 2.90
N ASP A 43 -5.94 10.93 1.63
CA ASP A 43 -4.92 11.84 1.08
C ASP A 43 -3.61 11.73 1.84
N HIS A 44 -3.02 10.53 1.82
CA HIS A 44 -1.57 10.41 1.96
C HIS A 44 -1.03 9.84 0.65
N ASP A 45 -1.05 10.68 -0.38
CA ASP A 45 0.10 11.07 -1.22
C ASP A 45 1.27 10.08 -1.27
N MET A 46 0.99 8.80 -1.52
CA MET A 46 1.99 7.94 -2.12
C MET A 46 1.82 8.17 -3.61
N PRO A 47 2.74 8.89 -4.28
CA PRO A 47 2.64 9.08 -5.72
C PRO A 47 2.67 7.70 -6.34
N GLU A 48 1.50 7.24 -6.78
CA GLU A 48 1.30 5.94 -7.43
C GLU A 48 2.11 6.01 -8.72
N THR A 49 3.36 5.55 -8.63
CA THR A 49 4.33 5.59 -9.71
C THR A 49 4.22 4.29 -10.47
N LEU A 50 3.78 4.41 -11.71
CA LEU A 50 3.49 3.30 -12.60
C LEU A 50 4.70 3.02 -13.48
N ALA A 51 4.92 1.72 -13.77
CA ALA A 51 5.82 1.35 -14.85
C ALA A 51 5.24 1.76 -16.22
N PRO A 52 6.05 1.91 -17.27
CA PRO A 52 5.57 2.27 -18.62
C PRO A 52 4.45 1.36 -19.12
N LYS A 53 4.57 0.07 -18.82
CA LYS A 53 3.59 -0.96 -19.18
C LYS A 53 2.21 -0.72 -18.56
N GLU A 54 2.19 -0.40 -17.27
CA GLU A 54 0.96 -0.16 -16.53
C GLU A 54 0.33 1.17 -16.94
N ALA A 55 1.15 2.21 -17.10
CA ALA A 55 0.73 3.50 -17.63
C ALA A 55 0.17 3.39 -19.06
N ALA A 56 0.79 2.58 -19.91
CA ALA A 56 0.33 2.31 -21.27
C ALA A 56 -1.04 1.63 -21.27
N HIS A 57 -1.23 0.64 -20.40
CA HIS A 57 -2.51 -0.03 -20.23
C HIS A 57 -3.60 0.95 -19.74
N LEU A 58 -3.28 1.77 -18.73
CA LEU A 58 -4.19 2.76 -18.16
C LEU A 58 -4.62 3.81 -19.20
N ALA A 59 -3.66 4.30 -19.99
CA ALA A 59 -3.89 5.29 -21.04
C ALA A 59 -4.46 4.70 -22.33
N LYS A 60 -4.56 3.37 -22.44
CA LYS A 60 -4.88 2.64 -23.69
C LYS A 60 -3.98 3.08 -24.86
N ARG A 61 -2.70 3.33 -24.57
CA ARG A 61 -1.66 3.74 -25.55
C ARG A 61 -0.50 2.76 -25.53
N SER A 62 0.40 2.88 -26.50
CA SER A 62 1.63 2.08 -26.51
C SER A 62 2.64 2.59 -25.48
N GLU A 63 3.45 1.69 -24.92
CA GLU A 63 4.54 2.04 -24.00
C GLU A 63 5.48 3.10 -24.60
N SER A 64 5.79 3.00 -25.89
CA SER A 64 6.63 3.97 -26.60
C SER A 64 6.02 5.38 -26.58
N THR A 65 4.69 5.49 -26.60
CA THR A 65 4.00 6.78 -26.49
C THR A 65 4.10 7.33 -25.07
N ILE A 66 3.95 6.48 -24.06
CA ILE A 66 4.10 6.87 -22.65
C ILE A 66 5.52 7.33 -22.34
N ILE A 67 6.53 6.62 -22.85
CA ILE A 67 7.94 7.01 -22.70
C ILE A 67 8.17 8.39 -23.34
N ARG A 68 7.67 8.61 -24.57
CA ARG A 68 7.75 9.91 -25.23
C ARG A 68 7.06 11.01 -24.41
N TRP A 69 5.90 10.71 -23.83
CA TRP A 69 5.19 11.66 -22.97
C TRP A 69 5.96 11.96 -21.69
N CYS A 70 6.66 10.99 -21.14
CA CYS A 70 7.56 11.18 -19.99
C CYS A 70 8.62 12.24 -20.30
N ASP A 71 9.22 12.19 -21.49
CA ASP A 71 10.25 13.14 -21.93
C ASP A 71 9.67 14.50 -22.34
N THR A 72 8.46 14.53 -22.92
CA THR A 72 7.87 15.75 -23.51
C THR A 72 7.05 16.56 -22.51
N TYR A 73 6.36 15.89 -21.59
CA TYR A 73 5.36 16.49 -20.70
C TYR A 73 5.67 16.31 -19.21
N GLU A 74 6.86 15.80 -18.88
CA GLU A 74 7.34 15.58 -17.51
C GLU A 74 6.34 14.84 -16.61
N ILE A 75 5.56 13.93 -17.21
CA ILE A 75 4.58 13.08 -16.51
C ILE A 75 5.25 12.02 -15.63
N GLY A 76 6.55 11.81 -15.79
CA GLY A 76 7.35 10.86 -15.05
C GLY A 76 8.84 11.21 -15.06
N LYS A 77 9.66 10.34 -14.49
CA LYS A 77 11.12 10.47 -14.47
C LYS A 77 11.80 9.13 -14.73
N GLN A 78 12.97 9.17 -15.35
CA GLN A 78 13.83 8.00 -15.47
C GLN A 78 14.79 7.94 -14.29
N VAL A 79 14.80 6.84 -13.55
CA VAL A 79 15.70 6.59 -12.42
C VAL A 79 16.35 5.23 -12.61
N GLY A 80 17.69 5.19 -12.71
CA GLY A 80 18.44 3.94 -12.86
C GLY A 80 18.06 3.13 -14.11
N GLY A 81 17.74 3.81 -15.22
CA GLY A 81 17.33 3.16 -16.48
C GLY A 81 15.87 2.68 -16.51
N ARG A 82 15.11 2.85 -15.42
CA ARG A 82 13.69 2.55 -15.35
C ARG A 82 12.87 3.83 -15.37
N TYR A 83 11.78 3.83 -16.12
CA TYR A 83 10.84 4.94 -16.15
C TYR A 83 9.80 4.77 -15.06
N PHE A 84 9.51 5.85 -14.34
CA PHE A 84 8.50 5.94 -13.30
C PHE A 84 7.52 7.04 -13.68
N ILE A 85 6.29 6.67 -13.99
CA ILE A 85 5.25 7.59 -14.46
C ILE A 85 4.32 7.90 -13.29
N SER A 86 4.11 9.18 -12.98
CA SER A 86 3.12 9.55 -11.97
C SER A 86 1.71 9.35 -12.54
N LYS A 87 0.90 8.50 -11.88
CA LYS A 87 -0.49 8.25 -12.28
C LYS A 87 -1.32 9.53 -12.34
N GLN A 88 -1.15 10.43 -11.38
CA GLN A 88 -1.86 11.71 -11.34
C GLN A 88 -1.53 12.56 -12.56
N LYS A 89 -0.24 12.76 -12.86
CA LYS A 89 0.19 13.54 -14.03
C LYS A 89 -0.25 12.90 -15.34
N LEU A 90 -0.25 11.57 -15.42
CA LEU A 90 -0.74 10.84 -16.59
C LEU A 90 -2.24 11.07 -16.79
N MET A 91 -3.04 10.98 -15.73
CA MET A 91 -4.48 11.23 -15.80
C MET A 91 -4.79 12.68 -16.16
N ASP A 92 -4.09 13.65 -15.58
CA ASP A 92 -4.22 15.07 -15.94
C ASP A 92 -3.88 15.31 -17.41
N HIS A 93 -2.84 14.65 -17.93
CA HIS A 93 -2.47 14.73 -19.34
C HIS A 93 -3.54 14.13 -20.25
N LEU A 94 -4.14 13.00 -19.85
CA LEU A 94 -5.23 12.37 -20.59
C LEU A 94 -6.50 13.23 -20.60
N ASP A 95 -6.84 13.91 -19.50
CA ASP A 95 -7.98 14.84 -19.46
C ASP A 95 -7.78 16.02 -20.42
N ARG A 96 -6.56 16.57 -20.48
CA ARG A 96 -6.21 17.64 -21.42
C ARG A 96 -6.26 17.22 -22.88
N LEU A 97 -5.94 15.97 -23.19
CA LEU A 97 -5.99 15.42 -24.56
C LEU A 97 -7.41 15.06 -25.00
N GLY A 98 -8.35 14.88 -24.06
CA GLY A 98 -9.73 14.49 -24.32
C GLY A 98 -10.71 15.64 -24.57
N ARG A 99 -10.27 16.90 -24.39
CA ARG A 99 -11.01 18.12 -24.77
C ARG A 99 -10.52 18.64 -26.10
#